data_AF-A0A3M3Z410-F1
#
_entry.id   AF-A0A3M3Z410-F1
#
_cell.length_a   1.000
_cell.length_b   1.000
_cell.length_c   1.000
_cell.angle_alpha   90.00
_cell.angle_beta   90.00
_cell.angle_gamma   90.00
#
_symmetry.space_group_name_H-M   'P 1'
#
loop_
_entity.id
_entity.type
_entity.pdbx_description
1 polymer ?
#
loop_
_entity_poly.entity_id
_entity_poly.type
_entity_poly.pdbx_seq_one_letter_code
_entity_poly.pdbx_strand_id
1 'polypeptide(L)' 'ELDGALLLTPSVAHVAPPLAPLLVDDELFIQTNLATLRLTMPGSLLNMPGVSLPSGVDAAGLPTGLLISAPSSS' A
#
# COMPACT_ATOMS: atom_id res chain seq x y z
N GLU A 1 -17.14 7.70 -6.86
CA GLU A 1 -16.35 7.36 -8.06
C GLU A 1 -15.44 8.53 -8.36
N LEU A 2 -14.20 8.31 -8.80
CA LEU A 2 -13.18 9.37 -8.96
C LEU A 2 -13.47 10.37 -10.10
N ASP A 3 -14.65 10.31 -10.73
CA ASP A 3 -15.08 11.20 -11.83
C ASP A 3 -14.02 11.34 -12.93
N GLY A 4 -13.46 10.19 -13.37
CA GLY A 4 -12.39 10.14 -14.37
C GLY A 4 -11.00 10.53 -13.87
N ALA A 5 -10.85 11.02 -12.64
CA ALA A 5 -9.55 11.36 -12.07
C ALA A 5 -8.74 10.13 -11.64
N LEU A 6 -7.42 10.28 -11.63
CA LEU A 6 -6.50 9.31 -11.04
C LEU A 6 -6.26 9.61 -9.57
N LEU A 7 -6.28 8.59 -8.73
CA LEU A 7 -5.88 8.69 -7.33
C LEU A 7 -4.41 8.28 -7.19
N LEU A 8 -3.61 9.18 -6.59
CA LEU A 8 -2.21 8.95 -6.29
C LEU A 8 -2.04 8.82 -4.77
N THR A 9 -1.47 7.72 -4.32
CA THR A 9 -1.10 7.49 -2.92
C THR A 9 0.26 6.81 -2.85
N PRO A 10 0.95 6.81 -1.70
CA PRO A 10 1.94 5.78 -1.44
C PRO A 10 1.31 4.39 -1.61
N SER A 11 2.09 3.40 -2.05
CA SER A 11 1.60 2.01 -2.15
C SER A 11 1.32 1.40 -0.79
N VAL A 12 2.14 1.75 0.20
CA VAL A 12 2.02 1.35 1.61
C VAL A 12 2.43 2.52 2.51
N ALA A 13 1.95 2.56 3.75
CA ALA A 13 2.18 3.69 4.65
C ALA A 13 3.54 3.67 5.39
N HIS A 14 4.32 2.61 5.20
CA HIS A 14 5.63 2.41 5.83
C HIS A 14 6.55 1.62 4.88
N VAL A 15 7.85 1.68 5.11
CA VAL A 15 8.82 0.80 4.44
C VAL A 15 8.76 -0.63 4.98
N ALA A 16 9.48 -1.55 4.37
CA ALA A 16 9.49 -2.96 4.76
C ALA A 16 9.77 -3.12 6.27
N PRO A 17 8.85 -3.73 7.05
CA PRO A 17 9.07 -3.96 8.47
C PRO A 17 10.09 -5.09 8.67
N PRO A 18 10.78 -5.13 9.83
CA PRO A 18 11.63 -6.26 10.18
C PRO A 18 10.83 -7.56 10.25
N LEU A 19 11.32 -8.63 9.61
CA LEU A 19 10.63 -9.92 9.57
C LEU A 19 10.60 -10.64 10.92
N ALA A 20 11.72 -10.65 11.65
CA ALA A 20 11.87 -11.49 12.85
C ALA A 20 10.80 -11.27 13.94
N PRO A 21 10.41 -10.03 14.30
CA PRO A 21 9.33 -9.79 15.26
C PRO A 21 7.97 -10.33 14.80
N LEU A 22 7.69 -10.30 13.50
CA LEU A 22 6.39 -10.72 12.94
C LEU A 22 6.20 -12.24 12.96
N LEU A 23 7.28 -13.02 13.13
CA LEU A 23 7.22 -14.48 13.16
C LEU A 23 6.78 -15.05 14.52
N VAL A 24 6.82 -14.23 15.57
CA VAL A 24 6.63 -14.68 16.96
C VAL A 24 5.52 -13.93 17.70
N ASP A 25 4.92 -12.92 17.07
CA ASP A 25 3.87 -12.08 17.65
C ASP A 25 2.73 -11.87 16.62
N ASP A 26 1.67 -12.66 16.79
CA ASP A 26 0.50 -12.64 15.90
C ASP A 26 -0.24 -11.29 15.94
N GLU A 27 -0.31 -10.64 17.11
CA GLU A 27 -0.97 -9.34 17.24
C GLU A 27 -0.17 -8.27 16.49
N LEU A 28 1.16 -8.27 16.65
CA LEU A 28 2.03 -7.38 15.88
C LEU A 28 1.91 -7.64 14.37
N PHE A 29 1.82 -8.90 13.95
CA PHE A 29 1.58 -9.26 12.56
C PHE A 29 0.25 -8.67 12.05
N ILE A 30 -0.85 -8.83 12.80
CA ILE A 30 -2.16 -8.31 12.43
C ILE A 30 -2.10 -6.78 12.26
N GLN A 31 -1.53 -6.07 13.24
CA GLN A 31 -1.41 -4.61 13.17
C GLN A 31 -0.54 -4.14 11.99
N THR A 32 0.58 -4.83 11.75
CA THR A 32 1.49 -4.51 10.64
C THR A 32 0.84 -4.79 9.28
N ASN A 33 0.09 -5.89 9.16
CA ASN A 33 -0.62 -6.24 7.95
C ASN A 33 -1.75 -5.24 7.65
N LEU A 34 -2.50 -4.80 8.66
CA LEU A 34 -3.50 -3.74 8.51
C LEU A 34 -2.85 -2.42 8.05
N ALA A 35 -1.71 -2.03 8.63
CA ALA A 35 -0.98 -0.84 8.22
C ALA A 35 -0.45 -0.93 6.77
N THR A 36 0.01 -2.12 6.37
CA THR A 36 0.48 -2.42 5.00
C THR A 36 -0.68 -2.26 4.00
N LEU A 37 -1.83 -2.83 4.32
CA LEU A 37 -2.98 -2.92 3.41
C LEU A 37 -3.87 -1.68 3.39
N ARG A 38 -3.71 -0.75 4.34
CA ARG A 38 -4.59 0.41 4.51
C ARG A 38 -4.77 1.27 3.26
N LEU A 39 -3.76 1.34 2.38
CA LEU A 39 -3.79 2.16 1.15
C LEU A 39 -4.19 1.36 -0.10
N THR A 40 -4.11 0.03 -0.08
CA THR A 40 -4.40 -0.82 -1.24
C THR A 40 -5.78 -1.49 -1.15
N MET A 41 -6.21 -1.89 0.05
CA MET A 41 -7.51 -2.54 0.27
C MET A 41 -8.72 -1.70 -0.16
N PRO A 42 -8.75 -0.37 0.02
CA PRO A 42 -9.85 0.44 -0.53
C PRO A 42 -9.99 0.29 -2.05
N GLY A 43 -8.86 0.25 -2.78
CA GLY A 43 -8.86 0.02 -4.22
C GLY A 43 -9.37 -1.37 -4.60
N SER A 44 -8.95 -2.42 -3.87
CA SER A 44 -9.46 -3.78 -4.05
C SER A 44 -10.97 -3.88 -3.79
N LEU A 45 -11.46 -3.25 -2.72
CA LEU A 45 -12.89 -3.23 -2.37
C LEU A 45 -13.73 -2.58 -3.47
N LEU A 46 -13.21 -1.53 -4.09
CA LEU A 46 -13.87 -0.79 -5.16
C LEU A 46 -13.60 -1.35 -6.56
N ASN A 47 -12.91 -2.51 -6.67
CA ASN A 47 -12.48 -3.10 -7.95
C ASN A 47 -11.74 -2.10 -8.86
N MET A 48 -11.00 -1.17 -8.26
CA MET A 48 -10.24 -0.18 -9.01
C MET A 48 -8.96 -0.82 -9.55
N PRO A 49 -8.66 -0.68 -10.86
CA PRO A 49 -7.35 -1.04 -11.37
C PRO A 49 -6.30 -0.09 -10.76
N GLY A 50 -5.16 -0.64 -10.35
CA GLY A 50 -4.05 0.14 -9.80
C GLY A 50 -2.68 -0.46 -10.12
N VAL A 51 -1.69 0.41 -10.30
CA VAL A 51 -0.28 0.04 -10.53
C VAL A 51 0.62 0.72 -9.51
N SER A 52 1.50 -0.07 -8.88
CA SER A 52 2.53 0.43 -7.97
C SER A 52 3.85 0.58 -8.73
N LEU A 53 4.42 1.79 -8.71
CA LEU A 53 5.70 2.11 -9.33
C LEU A 53 6.74 2.50 -8.26
N PRO A 54 8.03 2.19 -8.43
CA PRO A 54 9.08 2.69 -7.55
C PRO A 54 9.07 4.22 -7.50
N SER A 55 9.14 4.79 -6.31
CA SER A 55 9.13 6.25 -6.10
C SER A 55 10.39 6.79 -5.41
N GLY A 56 11.29 5.91 -4.99
CA GLY A 56 12.54 6.28 -4.31
C GLY A 56 12.93 5.26 -3.25
N VAL A 57 13.68 5.75 -2.27
CA VAL A 57 14.07 5.03 -1.06
C VAL A 57 13.92 5.94 0.16
N ASP A 58 13.77 5.35 1.35
CA ASP A 58 13.82 6.10 2.60
C ASP A 58 15.26 6.40 3.06
N ALA A 59 15.40 6.97 4.27
CA ALA A 59 16.69 7.27 4.87
C ALA A 59 17.55 6.04 5.18
N ALA A 60 16.95 4.84 5.27
CA ALA A 60 17.65 3.56 5.45
C ALA A 60 17.94 2.85 4.11
N GLY A 61 17.57 3.45 2.97
CA GLY A 61 17.74 2.86 1.64
C GLY A 61 16.68 1.83 1.26
N LEU A 62 15.57 1.74 1.99
CA LEU A 62 14.48 0.82 1.69
C LEU A 62 13.56 1.40 0.61
N PRO A 63 13.13 0.62 -0.39
CA PRO A 63 12.29 1.11 -1.48
C PRO A 63 10.95 1.68 -1.03
N THR A 64 10.54 2.77 -1.67
CA THR A 64 9.18 3.35 -1.56
C THR A 64 8.42 3.17 -2.87
N GLY A 65 7.09 3.11 -2.79
CA GLY A 65 6.20 2.95 -3.95
C GLY A 65 5.13 4.03 -4.03
N LEU A 66 4.77 4.41 -5.25
CA LEU A 66 3.59 5.22 -5.58
C LEU A 66 2.56 4.32 -6.26
N LEU A 67 1.35 4.27 -5.70
CA LEU A 67 0.20 3.62 -6.28
C LEU A 67 -0.62 4.64 -7.09
N ILE A 68 -0.84 4.32 -8.35
CA ILE A 68 -1.73 5.04 -9.25
C ILE A 68 -2.97 4.17 -9.46
N SER A 69 -4.13 4.65 -9.03
CA SER A 69 -5.40 3.95 -9.16
C SER A 69 -6.36 4.72 -10.07
N ALA A 70 -7.01 4.02 -10.99
CA ALA A 70 -8.02 4.59 -11.87
C ALA A 70 -9.42 4.19 -11.41
N PRO A 71 -10.49 4.94 -11.77
CA PRO A 71 -11.85 4.53 -11.51
C PRO A 71 -12.14 3.18 -12.18
N SER A 72 -12.87 2.31 -11.48
CA SER A 72 -13.44 1.10 -12.07
C SER A 72 -14.49 1.53 -13.10
N SER A 73 -14.35 1.11 -14.36
CA SER A 73 -15.37 1.34 -15.38
C SER A 73 -16.62 0.53 -15.00
N SER A 74 -17.64 1.23 -14.48
CA SER A 74 -19.00 0.70 -14.32
C SER A 74 -19.82 0.95 -15.57
#